data_AF-A0A6J7AGD8-F1
#
_entry.id   AF-A0A6J7AGD8-F1
#
_cell.length_a   1.000
_cell.length_b   1.000
_cell.length_c   1.000
_cell.angle_alpha   90.00
_cell.angle_beta   90.00
_cell.angle_gamma   90.00
#
_symmetry.space_group_name_H-M   'P 1'
#
loop_
_entity.id
_entity.type
_entity.pdbx_description
1 polymer ?
#
loop_
_entity_poly.entity_id
_entity_poly.type
_entity_poly.pdbx_seq_one_letter_code
_entity_poly.pdbx_strand_id
1 'polypeptide(L)'
;MRIAFRLARHLERFNQIGGEVLEHDRADIEAIIGKNAPHSWDECEALLEEFVLADNGAHDLELVKLFNRRWRRYKALMGPAGSAMAAHHVMQPLGTSLLP
;
A
#
# COMPACT_ATOMS: atom_id res chain seq x y z
N MET A 1 12.44 -23.25 -9.45
CA MET A 1 13.29 -22.11 -9.89
C MET A 1 12.54 -20.76 -10.06
N ARG A 2 11.33 -20.70 -10.63
CA ARG A 2 10.61 -19.40 -10.85
C ARG A 2 10.27 -18.60 -9.58
N ILE A 3 9.92 -19.26 -8.48
CA ILE A 3 9.53 -18.60 -7.22
C ILE A 3 10.73 -17.88 -6.57
N ALA A 4 11.87 -18.56 -6.45
CA ALA A 4 13.11 -17.98 -5.90
C ALA A 4 13.56 -16.73 -6.66
N PHE A 5 13.44 -16.73 -8.00
CA PHE A 5 13.75 -15.56 -8.82
C PHE A 5 12.82 -14.38 -8.54
N ARG A 6 11.50 -14.61 -8.43
CA ARG A 6 10.53 -13.55 -8.10
C ARG A 6 10.79 -12.96 -6.72
N LEU A 7 11.08 -13.82 -5.73
CA LEU A 7 11.46 -13.37 -4.39
C LEU A 7 12.72 -12.50 -4.44
N ALA A 8 13.77 -12.94 -5.12
CA ALA A 8 15.01 -12.17 -5.25
C ALA A 8 14.76 -10.78 -5.87
N ARG A 9 13.93 -10.68 -6.92
CA ARG A 9 13.58 -9.39 -7.53
C ARG A 9 12.73 -8.50 -6.61
N HIS A 10 11.83 -9.09 -5.83
CA HIS A 10 11.06 -8.33 -4.85
C HIS A 10 11.96 -7.78 -3.75
N LEU A 11 12.88 -8.59 -3.20
CA LEU A 11 13.86 -8.15 -2.20
C LEU A 11 14.80 -7.09 -2.76
N GLU A 12 15.28 -7.24 -3.99
CA GLU A 12 16.06 -6.22 -4.69
C GLU A 12 15.28 -4.90 -4.80
N ARG A 13 14.01 -4.95 -5.19
CA ARG A 13 13.15 -3.76 -5.28
C ARG A 13 12.91 -3.13 -3.91
N PHE A 14 12.72 -3.95 -2.89
CA PHE A 14 12.55 -3.49 -1.51
C PHE A 14 13.83 -2.81 -1.01
N ASN A 15 15.01 -3.33 -1.32
CA ASN A 15 16.28 -2.68 -0.96
C ASN A 15 16.45 -1.30 -1.65
N GLN A 16 15.86 -1.10 -2.83
CA GLN A 16 15.95 0.17 -3.56
C GLN A 16 15.04 1.26 -3.01
N ILE A 17 13.78 0.92 -2.68
CA ILE A 17 12.74 1.92 -2.36
C ILE A 17 11.89 1.59 -1.12
N GLY A 18 12.12 0.45 -0.47
CA GLY A 18 11.32 -0.04 0.65
C GLY A 18 11.39 0.90 1.85
N GLY A 19 12.58 1.39 2.19
CA GLY A 19 12.75 2.37 3.28
C GLY A 19 11.94 3.65 3.05
N GLU A 20 12.05 4.26 1.87
CA GLU A 20 11.28 5.46 1.50
C GLU A 20 9.77 5.20 1.52
N VAL A 21 9.34 4.03 1.06
CA VAL A 21 7.92 3.64 1.09
C VAL A 21 7.41 3.56 2.54
N LEU A 22 8.15 2.91 3.43
CA LEU A 22 7.77 2.79 4.84
C LEU A 22 7.74 4.15 5.54
N GLU A 23 8.72 5.01 5.30
CA GLU A 23 8.75 6.36 5.86
C GLU A 23 7.58 7.22 5.38
N HIS A 24 7.23 7.15 4.09
CA HIS A 24 6.06 7.87 3.60
C HIS A 24 4.74 7.30 4.09
N ASP A 25 4.61 5.97 4.24
CA ASP A 25 3.43 5.35 4.85
C ASP A 25 3.29 5.81 6.31
N ARG A 26 4.39 5.79 7.09
CA ARG A 26 4.42 6.28 8.47
C ARG A 26 3.99 7.75 8.56
N ALA A 27 4.52 8.62 7.72
CA ALA A 27 4.16 10.04 7.70
C ALA A 27 2.67 10.27 7.36
N ASP A 28 2.10 9.51 6.41
CA ASP A 28 0.66 9.61 6.09
C ASP A 28 -0.21 9.12 7.26
N ILE A 29 0.22 8.07 7.99
CA ILE A 29 -0.48 7.56 9.19
C ILE A 29 -0.43 8.60 10.32
N GLU A 30 0.75 9.15 10.60
CA GLU A 30 0.95 10.20 11.62
C GLU A 30 0.04 11.41 11.35
N ALA A 31 -0.09 11.82 10.09
CA ALA A 31 -0.94 12.94 9.70
C ALA A 31 -2.43 12.73 9.98
N ILE A 32 -2.92 11.48 9.97
CA ILE A 32 -4.32 11.14 10.24
C ILE A 32 -4.57 10.93 11.73
N ILE A 33 -3.68 10.19 12.40
CA ILE A 33 -3.87 9.82 13.81
C ILE A 33 -3.58 11.01 14.75
N GLY A 34 -2.72 11.95 14.34
CA GLY A 34 -2.40 13.15 15.12
C GLY A 34 -1.68 12.88 16.46
N LYS A 35 -1.18 11.66 16.68
CA LYS A 35 -0.43 11.24 17.88
C LYS A 35 1.09 11.28 17.63
N ASN A 36 1.87 11.13 18.70
CA ASN A 36 3.33 10.96 18.64
C ASN A 36 3.74 9.94 17.58
N ALA A 37 4.77 10.29 16.80
CA ALA A 37 5.37 9.45 15.78
C ALA A 37 5.74 8.06 16.35
N PRO A 38 5.17 6.96 15.84
CA PRO A 38 5.49 5.61 16.32
C PRO A 38 6.97 5.30 16.09
N HIS A 39 7.58 4.54 16.99
CA HIS A 39 9.01 4.21 16.91
C HIS A 39 9.29 2.99 16.04
N SER A 40 8.26 2.22 15.72
CA SER A 40 8.35 1.06 14.83
C SER A 40 7.18 1.00 13.86
N TRP A 41 7.38 0.24 12.79
CA TRP A 41 6.32 -0.04 11.83
C TRP A 41 5.14 -0.81 12.46
N ASP A 42 5.43 -1.76 13.35
CA ASP A 42 4.40 -2.54 14.04
C ASP A 42 3.52 -1.65 14.93
N GLU A 43 4.11 -0.65 15.60
CA GLU A 43 3.36 0.36 16.35
C GLU A 43 2.49 1.24 15.42
N CYS A 44 2.97 1.59 14.23
CA CYS A 44 2.19 2.35 13.24
C CYS A 44 0.91 1.59 12.85
N GLU A 45 1.05 0.31 12.53
CA GLU A 45 -0.09 -0.51 12.07
C GLU A 45 -1.09 -0.75 13.20
N ALA A 46 -0.62 -1.03 14.42
CA ALA A 46 -1.50 -1.19 15.59
C ALA A 46 -2.29 0.10 15.88
N LEU A 47 -1.64 1.27 15.85
CA LEU A 47 -2.29 2.55 16.06
C LEU A 47 -3.32 2.87 14.96
N LEU A 48 -3.01 2.55 13.70
CA LEU A 48 -3.95 2.74 12.59
C LEU A 48 -5.17 1.83 12.73
N GLU A 49 -4.97 0.56 13.11
CA GLU A 49 -6.05 -0.38 13.34
C GLU A 49 -6.98 0.12 14.47
N GLU A 50 -6.42 0.50 15.62
CA GLU A 50 -7.18 1.08 16.73
C GLU A 50 -7.96 2.33 16.31
N PHE A 51 -7.33 3.23 15.53
CA PHE A 51 -7.95 4.44 15.02
C PHE A 51 -9.16 4.11 14.14
N VAL A 52 -8.99 3.24 13.14
CA VAL A 52 -10.05 2.88 12.19
C VAL A 52 -11.23 2.22 12.90
N LEU A 53 -10.97 1.33 13.88
CA LEU A 53 -12.03 0.68 14.65
C LEU A 53 -12.81 1.66 15.54
N ALA A 54 -12.16 2.71 16.03
CA ALA A 54 -12.78 3.72 16.89
C ALA A 54 -13.47 4.86 16.11
N ASP A 55 -13.13 5.05 14.83
CA ASP A 55 -13.50 6.24 14.05
C ASP A 55 -15.01 6.40 13.78
N ASN A 56 -15.73 5.27 13.70
CA ASN A 56 -17.16 5.24 13.38
C ASN A 56 -17.53 6.06 12.11
N GLY A 57 -16.62 6.09 11.13
CA GLY A 57 -16.81 6.70 9.80
C GLY A 57 -16.56 8.20 9.70
N ALA A 58 -16.02 8.86 10.74
CA ALA A 58 -15.75 10.30 10.70
C ALA A 58 -14.64 10.68 9.70
N HIS A 59 -13.76 9.75 9.34
CA HIS A 59 -12.61 9.96 8.45
C HIS A 59 -12.62 9.02 7.22
N ASP A 60 -13.78 8.55 6.77
CA ASP A 60 -13.89 7.61 5.63
C ASP A 60 -13.15 8.10 4.38
N LEU A 61 -13.27 9.38 4.03
CA LEU A 61 -12.64 9.95 2.84
C LEU A 61 -11.11 9.97 2.96
N GLU A 62 -10.60 10.33 4.14
CA GLU A 62 -9.18 10.38 4.47
C GLU A 62 -8.58 8.97 4.47
N LEU A 63 -9.28 8.01 5.07
CA LEU A 63 -8.88 6.60 5.12
C LEU A 63 -8.85 5.97 3.72
N VAL A 64 -9.86 6.23 2.88
CA VAL A 64 -9.85 5.76 1.47
C VAL A 64 -8.64 6.32 0.71
N LYS A 65 -8.31 7.60 0.90
CA LYS A 65 -7.12 8.21 0.29
C LYS A 65 -5.83 7.58 0.82
N LEU A 66 -5.71 7.36 2.12
CA LEU A 66 -4.57 6.69 2.76
C LEU A 66 -4.38 5.30 2.16
N PHE A 67 -5.39 4.43 2.21
CA PHE A 67 -5.28 3.06 1.74
C PHE A 67 -4.99 2.97 0.24
N ASN A 68 -5.52 3.88 -0.57
CA ASN A 68 -5.16 3.96 -1.99
C ASN A 68 -3.68 4.36 -2.19
N ARG A 69 -3.15 5.33 -1.42
CA ARG A 69 -1.71 5.69 -1.49
C ARG A 69 -0.82 4.49 -1.09
N ARG A 70 -1.14 3.84 0.03
CA ARG A 70 -0.44 2.63 0.51
C ARG A 70 -0.47 1.52 -0.52
N TRP A 71 -1.63 1.26 -1.14
CA TRP A 71 -1.77 0.25 -2.19
C TRP A 71 -0.88 0.55 -3.41
N ARG A 72 -0.82 1.81 -3.86
CA ARG A 72 0.06 2.21 -4.97
C ARG A 72 1.54 2.01 -4.63
N ARG A 73 1.96 2.36 -3.42
CA ARG A 73 3.34 2.15 -2.94
C ARG A 73 3.67 0.65 -2.84
N TYR A 74 2.78 -0.17 -2.30
CA TYR A 74 2.92 -1.63 -2.30
C TYR A 74 3.09 -2.20 -3.71
N LYS A 75 2.29 -1.73 -4.68
CA LYS A 75 2.44 -2.13 -6.09
C LYS A 75 3.81 -1.75 -6.66
N ALA A 76 4.38 -0.61 -6.29
CA ALA A 76 5.72 -0.20 -6.71
C ALA A 76 6.83 -1.09 -6.13
N LEU A 77 6.59 -1.77 -4.99
CA LEU A 77 7.50 -2.75 -4.40
C LEU A 77 7.46 -4.12 -5.10
N MET A 78 6.38 -4.42 -5.83
CA MET A 78 6.28 -5.68 -6.59
C MET A 78 7.19 -5.71 -7.84
N GLY A 79 7.64 -4.54 -8.30
CA GLY A 79 8.54 -4.38 -9.44
C GLY A 79 8.49 -2.98 -10.02
N PRO A 80 9.45 -2.60 -10.87
CA PRO A 80 9.44 -1.30 -11.54
C PRO A 80 8.24 -1.18 -12.49
N ALA A 81 7.90 0.06 -12.86
CA ALA A 81 6.91 0.35 -13.88
C ALA A 81 7.21 -0.42 -15.17
N GLY A 82 6.19 -1.06 -15.76
CA GLY A 82 6.34 -1.90 -16.95
C GLY A 82 6.82 -3.33 -16.68
N SER A 83 7.19 -3.68 -15.44
CA SER A 83 7.45 -5.09 -15.10
C SER A 83 6.19 -5.94 -15.21
N ALA A 84 6.34 -7.22 -15.55
CA ALA A 84 5.21 -8.17 -15.61
C ALA A 84 4.45 -8.27 -14.27
N MET A 85 5.10 -7.94 -13.14
CA MET A 85 4.50 -7.93 -11.80
C MET A 85 3.74 -6.64 -11.47
N ALA A 86 4.11 -5.52 -12.10
CA ALA A 86 3.43 -4.23 -11.97
C ALA A 86 2.34 -4.03 -13.05
N ALA A 87 2.40 -4.78 -14.15
CA ALA A 87 1.43 -4.73 -15.22
C ALA A 87 0.04 -5.23 -14.77
N HIS A 88 -0.99 -4.47 -15.11
CA HIS A 88 -2.38 -4.91 -14.99
C HIS A 88 -2.71 -5.78 -16.21
N HIS A 89 -2.80 -7.09 -16.00
CA HIS A 89 -3.21 -8.02 -17.05
C HIS A 89 -4.72 -8.17 -17.02
N VAL A 90 -5.38 -7.90 -18.15
CA VAL A 90 -6.82 -8.17 -18.29
C VAL A 90 -7.01 -9.70 -18.26
N MET A 91 -7.41 -10.24 -17.11
CA MET A 91 -7.70 -11.67 -16.94
C MET A 91 -9.01 -12.04 -17.65
N GLN A 92 -9.98 -11.13 -17.62
CA GLN A 92 -11.26 -11.26 -18.30
C GLN A 92 -11.71 -9.86 -18.71
N PRO A 93 -12.14 -9.63 -19.96
CA PRO A 93 -12.69 -8.34 -20.35
C PRO A 93 -13.93 -8.06 -19.50
N LEU A 94 -14.09 -6.81 -19.06
CA LEU A 94 -15.38 -6.34 -18.59
C LEU A 94 -16.36 -6.60 -19.73
N GLY A 95 -17.37 -7.43 -19.49
CA GLY A 95 -18.42 -7.70 -20.48
C GLY A 95 -19.06 -6.40 -20.93
N THR A 96 -19.87 -6.47 -22.00
CA THR A 96 -20.61 -5.31 -22.48
C THR A 96 -21.36 -4.66 -21.33
N SER A 97 -21.07 -3.39 -21.04
CA SER A 97 -21.76 -2.63 -20.00
C SER A 97 -23.27 -2.70 -20.25
N LEU A 98 -24.03 -3.20 -19.27
CA LEU A 98 -25.49 -3.17 -19.28
C LEU A 98 -26.03 -1.84 -18.72
N LEU A 99 -25.16 -0.92 -18.34
CA LEU A 99 -25.55 0.44 -17.99
C LEU A 99 -25.85 1.22 -19.27
N PRO A 100 -26.99 1.93 -19.33
CA PRO A 100 -27.41 2.71 -20.50
C PRO A 100 -26.47 3.88 -20.82
#